data_AF-A0A0F4TTL0-F1
#
_entry.id   AF-A0A0F4TTL0-F1
#
_cell.length_a   1.000
_cell.length_b   1.000
_cell.length_c   1.000
_cell.angle_alpha   90.00
_cell.angle_beta   90.00
_cell.angle_gamma   90.00
#
_symmetry.space_group_name_H-M   'P 1'
#
loop_
_entity.id
_entity.type
_entity.pdbx_description
1 polymer ?
#
loop_
_entity_poly.entity_id
_entity_poly.type
_entity_poly.pdbx_seq_one_letter_code
_entity_poly.pdbx_strand_id
1 'polypeptide(L)'
;MIQITLPDGSLREYDQPLSVHEVAASIGAELASAAVAGRVNGVLVDCEYMIEADSRVSIVTPREPDGLEILRRSCALMLAMAVKQLHPHAQMRAGKELGDGFFYEFTVEQPLTPADLPLIEARMQSLAATNHSIRRRPVREAVPLYRLGDTEYQSHGPHVPTTKVLQAFALDHISGTVQQRIYGTCWSSHQELQHWRVPPHVVVVSMDDRQATYAQAVTESLRQKGVRAKADLRNEKVRYKIRQHSQTVPYLVVVGEKEQAGGFVSVRSRTGEDFGRMAVEAACEWLSRPGMI
;
A
#
# COMPACT_ATOMS: atom_id res chain seq x y z
N MET A 1 -28.90 11.77 -22.19
CA MET A 1 -28.68 12.49 -20.92
C MET A 1 -28.44 11.46 -19.84
N ILE A 2 -27.32 11.57 -19.15
CA ILE A 2 -26.88 10.70 -18.06
C ILE A 2 -26.95 11.50 -16.78
N GLN A 3 -27.55 10.94 -15.74
CA GLN A 3 -27.65 11.55 -14.42
C GLN A 3 -26.60 10.95 -13.46
N ILE A 4 -25.73 11.81 -12.95
CA ILE A 4 -24.71 11.46 -11.96
C ILE A 4 -25.13 11.98 -10.60
N THR A 5 -25.29 11.07 -9.64
CA THR A 5 -25.53 11.42 -8.23
C THR A 5 -24.20 11.49 -7.48
N LEU A 6 -23.90 12.63 -6.87
CA LEU A 6 -22.70 12.84 -6.05
C LEU A 6 -22.95 12.45 -4.57
N PRO A 7 -21.89 12.33 -3.73
CA PRO A 7 -22.04 11.89 -2.35
C PRO A 7 -22.87 12.82 -1.45
N ASP A 8 -22.93 14.10 -1.79
CA ASP A 8 -23.75 15.12 -1.12
C ASP A 8 -25.23 15.05 -1.54
N GLY A 9 -25.59 14.12 -2.43
CA GLY A 9 -26.93 13.96 -2.98
C GLY A 9 -27.25 14.89 -4.15
N SER A 10 -26.32 15.77 -4.55
CA SER A 10 -26.51 16.61 -5.72
C SER A 10 -26.52 15.78 -7.01
N LEU A 11 -27.30 16.24 -7.98
CA LEU A 11 -27.43 15.64 -9.31
C LEU A 11 -26.71 16.52 -10.33
N ARG A 12 -25.99 15.88 -11.25
CA ARG A 12 -25.41 16.51 -12.43
C ARG A 12 -25.83 15.76 -13.68
N GLU A 13 -26.20 16.52 -14.71
CA GLU A 13 -26.66 15.98 -15.98
C GLU A 13 -25.61 16.19 -17.06
N TYR A 14 -25.38 15.16 -17.86
CA TYR A 14 -24.43 15.18 -18.96
C TYR A 14 -25.08 14.62 -20.23
N ASP A 15 -24.85 15.26 -21.37
CA ASP A 15 -25.51 14.88 -22.63
C ASP A 15 -24.87 13.66 -23.31
N GLN A 16 -23.67 13.26 -22.89
CA GLN A 16 -22.89 12.16 -23.46
C GLN A 16 -22.18 11.36 -22.37
N PRO A 17 -21.79 10.09 -22.65
CA PRO A 17 -20.89 9.33 -21.78
C PRO A 17 -19.61 10.10 -21.47
N LEU A 18 -19.14 9.97 -20.24
CA LEU A 18 -17.95 10.64 -19.75
C LEU A 18 -17.18 9.76 -18.78
N SER A 19 -15.88 9.96 -18.71
CA SER A 19 -15.00 9.28 -17.79
C SER A 19 -15.14 9.81 -16.36
N VAL A 20 -14.73 9.01 -15.38
CA VAL A 20 -14.59 9.46 -13.98
C VAL A 20 -13.74 10.74 -13.88
N HIS A 21 -12.66 10.84 -14.66
CA HIS A 21 -11.82 12.03 -14.69
C HIS A 21 -12.56 13.27 -15.19
N GLU A 22 -13.39 13.14 -16.23
CA GLU A 22 -14.21 14.23 -16.75
C GLU A 22 -15.30 14.65 -15.75
N VAL A 23 -15.90 13.70 -15.01
CA VAL A 23 -16.78 14.04 -13.89
C VAL A 23 -16.02 14.88 -12.87
N ALA A 24 -14.83 14.45 -12.44
CA ALA A 24 -14.00 15.21 -11.50
C ALA A 24 -13.65 16.62 -12.02
N ALA A 25 -13.28 16.73 -13.29
CA ALA A 25 -12.95 18.01 -13.95
C ALA A 25 -14.14 18.96 -14.01
N SER A 26 -15.35 18.43 -14.23
CA SER A 26 -16.58 19.23 -14.22
C SER A 26 -16.94 19.76 -12.81
N ILE A 27 -16.50 19.06 -11.75
CA ILE A 27 -16.69 19.51 -10.36
C ILE A 27 -15.66 20.59 -10.03
N GLY A 28 -14.40 20.39 -10.38
CA GLY A 28 -13.35 21.39 -10.23
C GLY A 28 -11.97 20.87 -10.62
N ALA A 29 -11.12 21.78 -11.11
CA ALA A 29 -9.76 21.44 -11.56
C ALA A 29 -8.87 20.83 -10.46
N GLU A 30 -9.01 21.31 -9.22
CA GLU A 30 -8.27 20.76 -8.08
C GLU A 30 -8.66 19.30 -7.79
N LEU A 31 -9.96 19.00 -7.81
CA LEU A 31 -10.44 17.63 -7.60
C LEU A 31 -9.98 16.70 -8.73
N ALA A 32 -10.04 17.15 -9.98
CA ALA A 32 -9.53 16.37 -11.11
C ALA A 32 -8.04 16.08 -11.01
N SER A 33 -7.25 17.06 -10.54
CA SER A 33 -5.82 16.87 -10.32
C SER A 33 -5.52 15.94 -9.14
N ALA A 34 -6.40 15.87 -8.13
CA ALA A 34 -6.25 15.02 -6.96
C ALA A 34 -6.83 13.61 -7.16
N ALA A 35 -7.64 13.37 -8.20
CA ALA A 35 -8.31 12.10 -8.44
C ALA A 35 -7.32 10.98 -8.77
N VAL A 36 -7.37 9.89 -8.01
CA VAL A 36 -6.61 8.65 -8.29
C VAL A 36 -7.48 7.53 -8.85
N ALA A 37 -8.78 7.57 -8.57
CA ALA A 37 -9.77 6.63 -9.08
C ALA A 37 -11.17 7.23 -8.90
N GLY A 38 -12.19 6.45 -9.27
CA GLY A 38 -13.58 6.73 -8.93
C GLY A 38 -14.24 5.52 -8.28
N ARG A 39 -15.38 5.78 -7.65
CA ARG A 39 -16.33 4.75 -7.24
C ARG A 39 -17.62 4.95 -8.00
N VAL A 40 -17.99 4.00 -8.84
CA VAL A 40 -19.23 4.02 -9.63
C VAL A 40 -20.14 2.93 -9.09
N ASN A 41 -21.29 3.33 -8.55
CA ASN A 41 -22.26 2.42 -7.92
C ASN A 41 -21.63 1.51 -6.85
N GLY A 42 -20.70 2.05 -6.06
CA GLY A 42 -19.99 1.33 -5.00
C GLY A 42 -18.71 0.60 -5.45
N VAL A 43 -18.48 0.44 -6.77
CA VAL A 43 -17.34 -0.29 -7.32
C VAL A 43 -16.18 0.65 -7.64
N LEU A 44 -14.97 0.32 -7.19
CA LEU A 44 -13.75 1.06 -7.53
C LEU A 44 -13.38 0.86 -9.00
N VAL A 45 -13.10 1.95 -9.70
CA VAL A 45 -12.76 1.96 -11.13
C VAL A 45 -11.64 2.98 -11.41
N ASP A 46 -10.89 2.78 -12.51
CA ASP A 46 -9.86 3.72 -12.95
C ASP A 46 -10.46 5.08 -13.33
N CYS A 47 -9.66 6.15 -13.28
CA CYS A 47 -10.09 7.49 -13.70
C CYS A 47 -10.60 7.56 -15.15
N GLU A 48 -10.15 6.66 -16.03
CA GLU A 48 -10.57 6.59 -17.43
C GLU A 48 -11.81 5.71 -17.66
N TYR A 49 -12.38 5.15 -16.59
CA TYR A 49 -13.60 4.36 -16.70
C TYR A 49 -14.75 5.22 -17.23
N MET A 50 -15.34 4.78 -18.35
CA MET A 50 -16.45 5.45 -19.01
C MET A 50 -17.77 5.14 -18.30
N ILE A 51 -18.51 6.19 -17.98
CA ILE A 51 -19.84 6.11 -17.39
C ILE A 51 -20.85 6.35 -18.51
N GLU A 52 -21.60 5.31 -18.84
CA GLU A 52 -22.53 5.28 -19.98
C GLU A 52 -24.00 5.34 -19.56
N ALA A 53 -24.29 5.25 -18.27
CA ALA A 53 -25.63 5.21 -17.70
C ALA A 53 -25.67 5.90 -16.33
N ASP A 54 -26.89 6.24 -15.89
CA ASP A 54 -27.13 6.88 -14.60
C ASP A 54 -26.45 6.12 -13.46
N SER A 55 -25.71 6.86 -12.63
CA SER A 55 -24.84 6.26 -11.63
C SER A 55 -24.63 7.16 -10.43
N ARG A 56 -24.39 6.53 -9.27
CA ARG A 56 -23.80 7.23 -8.12
C ARG A 56 -22.28 7.22 -8.28
N VAL A 57 -21.67 8.40 -8.23
CA VAL A 57 -20.22 8.57 -8.42
C VAL A 57 -19.61 9.30 -7.24
N SER A 58 -18.51 8.75 -6.71
CA SER A 58 -17.61 9.48 -5.82
C SER A 58 -16.20 9.47 -6.37
N ILE A 59 -15.51 10.61 -6.31
CA ILE A 59 -14.09 10.70 -6.69
C ILE A 59 -13.24 10.22 -5.54
N VAL A 60 -12.30 9.31 -5.81
CA VAL A 60 -11.38 8.79 -4.80
C VAL A 60 -10.07 9.57 -4.88
N THR A 61 -9.64 10.09 -3.74
CA THR A 61 -8.39 10.86 -3.59
C THR A 61 -7.37 10.12 -2.71
N PRO A 62 -6.07 10.48 -2.79
CA PRO A 62 -5.02 9.90 -1.93
C PRO A 62 -5.25 10.00 -0.43
N ARG A 63 -6.18 10.85 0.03
CA ARG A 63 -6.46 11.08 1.45
C ARG A 63 -7.39 10.01 2.04
N GLU A 64 -8.00 9.20 1.19
CA GLU A 64 -8.91 8.12 1.60
C GLU A 64 -8.16 6.79 1.69
N PRO A 65 -8.63 5.83 2.53
CA PRO A 65 -8.02 4.50 2.65
C PRO A 65 -7.84 3.78 1.30
N ASP A 66 -8.90 3.71 0.49
CA ASP A 66 -8.85 3.11 -0.85
C ASP A 66 -7.86 3.86 -1.76
N GLY A 67 -7.76 5.18 -1.61
CA GLY A 67 -6.79 5.99 -2.34
C GLY A 67 -5.34 5.65 -1.99
N LEU A 68 -5.04 5.48 -0.69
CA LEU A 68 -3.72 5.04 -0.22
C LEU A 68 -3.36 3.64 -0.73
N GLU A 69 -4.32 2.71 -0.76
CA GLU A 69 -4.09 1.38 -1.33
C GLU A 69 -3.78 1.46 -2.84
N ILE A 70 -4.50 2.30 -3.58
CA ILE A 70 -4.24 2.54 -5.01
C ILE A 70 -2.85 3.14 -5.23
N LEU A 71 -2.42 4.10 -4.39
CA LEU A 71 -1.05 4.63 -4.44
C LEU A 71 -0.02 3.51 -4.26
N ARG A 72 -0.17 2.67 -3.23
CA ARG A 72 0.74 1.56 -2.91
C ARG A 72 0.80 0.54 -4.04
N ARG A 73 -0.36 0.16 -4.59
CA ARG A 73 -0.45 -0.75 -5.74
C ARG A 73 0.26 -0.19 -6.98
N SER A 74 0.09 1.09 -7.27
CA SER A 74 0.80 1.76 -8.36
C SER A 74 2.30 1.92 -8.11
N CYS A 75 2.72 2.16 -6.87
CA CYS A 75 4.13 2.17 -6.49
C CYS A 75 4.81 0.82 -6.71
N ALA A 76 4.11 -0.30 -6.52
CA ALA A 76 4.63 -1.62 -6.87
C ALA A 76 4.94 -1.73 -8.37
N LEU A 77 4.08 -1.24 -9.26
CA LEU A 77 4.37 -1.23 -10.70
C LEU A 77 5.56 -0.32 -11.05
N MET A 78 5.67 0.84 -10.40
CA MET A 78 6.81 1.75 -10.58
C MET A 78 8.12 1.13 -10.10
N LEU A 79 8.10 0.40 -8.98
CA LEU A 79 9.24 -0.39 -8.49
C LEU A 79 9.65 -1.45 -9.53
N ALA A 80 8.67 -2.18 -10.09
CA ALA A 80 8.93 -3.18 -11.11
C ALA A 80 9.60 -2.57 -12.35
N MET A 81 9.09 -1.42 -12.82
CA MET A 81 9.68 -0.67 -13.91
C MET A 81 11.11 -0.21 -13.61
N ALA A 82 11.36 0.33 -12.41
CA ALA A 82 12.69 0.77 -11.98
C ALA A 82 13.69 -0.39 -11.95
N VAL A 83 13.31 -1.52 -11.34
CA VAL A 83 14.15 -2.72 -11.26
C VAL A 83 14.42 -3.28 -12.65
N LYS A 84 13.43 -3.34 -13.55
CA LYS A 84 13.68 -3.81 -14.93
C LYS A 84 14.62 -2.92 -15.72
N GLN A 85 14.63 -1.62 -15.47
CA GLN A 85 15.55 -0.70 -16.14
C GLN A 85 16.98 -0.81 -15.61
N LEU A 86 17.16 -1.05 -14.31
CA LEU A 86 18.48 -1.20 -13.68
C LEU A 86 19.03 -2.64 -13.79
N HIS A 87 18.16 -3.63 -13.77
CA HIS A 87 18.46 -5.06 -13.80
C HIS A 87 17.61 -5.75 -14.88
N PRO A 88 17.95 -5.61 -16.17
CA PRO A 88 17.14 -6.12 -17.29
C PRO A 88 16.85 -7.62 -17.23
N HIS A 89 17.75 -8.41 -16.62
CA HIS A 89 17.62 -9.86 -16.46
C HIS A 89 16.66 -10.28 -15.34
N ALA A 90 16.24 -9.37 -14.44
CA ALA A 90 15.28 -9.69 -13.41
C ALA A 90 13.92 -10.08 -14.03
N GLN A 91 13.36 -11.20 -13.58
CA GLN A 91 12.05 -11.67 -14.02
C GLN A 91 10.99 -11.23 -13.01
N MET A 92 10.03 -10.44 -13.46
CA MET A 92 8.90 -9.99 -12.64
C MET A 92 7.94 -11.15 -12.37
N ARG A 93 7.44 -11.25 -11.13
CA ARG A 93 6.47 -12.27 -10.72
C ARG A 93 5.13 -11.65 -10.36
N ALA A 94 5.08 -10.91 -9.26
CA ALA A 94 3.85 -10.27 -8.79
C ALA A 94 4.16 -9.08 -7.88
N GLY A 95 3.33 -8.04 -7.97
CA GLY A 95 3.34 -6.90 -7.05
C GLY A 95 2.03 -6.81 -6.30
N LYS A 96 2.08 -6.40 -5.03
CA LYS A 96 0.90 -6.21 -4.18
C LYS A 96 1.12 -5.08 -3.18
N GLU A 97 0.04 -4.38 -2.87
CA GLU A 97 -0.08 -3.62 -1.62
C GLU A 97 0.00 -4.56 -0.41
N LEU A 98 0.60 -4.09 0.67
CA LEU A 98 0.78 -4.86 1.91
C LEU A 98 0.90 -3.91 3.11
N GLY A 99 -0.12 -3.89 3.96
CA GLY A 99 -0.17 -2.99 5.12
C GLY A 99 0.07 -1.54 4.72
N ASP A 100 1.03 -0.88 5.38
CA ASP A 100 1.45 0.50 5.11
C ASP A 100 2.22 0.72 3.79
N GLY A 101 2.35 -0.32 2.96
CA GLY A 101 3.26 -0.27 1.84
C GLY A 101 2.90 -1.25 0.74
N PHE A 102 3.94 -1.75 0.09
CA PHE A 102 3.85 -2.62 -1.06
C PHE A 102 5.11 -3.48 -1.15
N PHE A 103 5.03 -4.53 -1.95
CA PHE A 103 6.21 -5.24 -2.40
C PHE A 103 6.08 -5.62 -3.88
N TYR A 104 7.22 -5.93 -4.49
CA TYR A 104 7.26 -6.61 -5.77
C TYR A 104 8.23 -7.79 -5.70
N GLU A 105 7.79 -8.93 -6.23
CA GLU A 105 8.55 -10.17 -6.28
C GLU A 105 9.25 -10.34 -7.63
N PHE A 106 10.54 -10.68 -7.56
CA PHE A 106 11.40 -10.91 -8.70
C PHE A 106 12.11 -12.25 -8.56
N THR A 107 12.33 -12.93 -9.68
CA THR A 107 13.37 -13.96 -9.79
C THR A 107 14.60 -13.32 -10.39
N VAL A 108 15.74 -13.44 -9.72
CA VAL A 108 17.02 -12.88 -10.18
C VAL A 108 18.11 -13.95 -10.20
N GLU A 109 19.02 -13.86 -11.18
CA GLU A 109 20.21 -14.72 -11.25
C GLU A 109 21.30 -14.22 -10.29
N GLN A 110 21.50 -12.90 -10.26
CA GLN A 110 22.38 -12.22 -9.31
C GLN A 110 21.51 -11.57 -8.23
N PRO A 111 21.63 -11.99 -6.95
CA PRO A 111 20.83 -11.44 -5.87
C PRO A 111 21.05 -9.94 -5.70
N LEU A 112 19.95 -9.21 -5.64
CA LEU A 112 19.94 -7.82 -5.20
C LEU A 112 20.22 -7.75 -3.70
N THR A 113 20.89 -6.70 -3.29
CA THR A 113 21.37 -6.48 -1.93
C THR A 113 20.80 -5.17 -1.35
N PRO A 114 20.90 -4.95 -0.03
CA PRO A 114 20.50 -3.67 0.56
C PRO A 114 21.21 -2.44 -0.05
N ALA A 115 22.39 -2.61 -0.66
CA ALA A 115 23.11 -1.53 -1.32
C ALA A 115 22.45 -1.08 -2.64
N ASP A 116 21.60 -1.92 -3.23
CA ASP A 116 20.86 -1.60 -4.46
C ASP A 116 19.60 -0.76 -4.16
N LEU A 117 19.07 -0.80 -2.94
CA LEU A 117 17.84 -0.09 -2.56
C LEU A 117 17.91 1.41 -2.84
N PRO A 118 18.98 2.16 -2.47
CA PRO A 118 19.06 3.59 -2.79
C PRO A 118 19.10 3.88 -4.29
N LEU A 119 19.72 3.00 -5.09
CA LEU A 119 19.79 3.15 -6.54
C LEU A 119 18.42 2.94 -7.19
N ILE A 120 17.70 1.90 -6.74
CA ILE A 120 16.34 1.60 -7.20
C ILE A 120 15.39 2.73 -6.78
N GLU A 121 15.46 3.18 -5.52
CA GLU A 121 14.63 4.29 -5.03
C GLU A 121 14.89 5.58 -5.81
N ALA A 122 16.15 5.94 -6.07
CA ALA A 122 16.51 7.10 -6.88
C ALA A 122 15.96 6.98 -8.31
N ARG A 123 15.98 5.77 -8.89
CA ARG A 123 15.36 5.53 -10.19
C ARG A 123 13.85 5.69 -10.15
N MET A 124 13.18 5.16 -9.12
CA MET A 124 11.74 5.37 -8.91
C MET A 124 11.40 6.86 -8.79
N GLN A 125 12.22 7.66 -8.09
CA GLN A 125 12.01 9.11 -7.98
C GLN A 125 12.10 9.81 -9.35
N SER A 126 13.06 9.40 -10.18
CA SER A 126 13.13 9.87 -11.57
C SER A 126 11.89 9.49 -12.38
N LEU A 127 11.38 8.26 -12.24
CA LEU A 127 10.18 7.81 -12.94
C LEU A 127 8.90 8.53 -12.49
N ALA A 128 8.79 8.86 -11.20
CA ALA A 128 7.72 9.70 -10.68
C ALA A 128 7.74 11.10 -11.33
N ALA A 129 8.92 11.69 -11.47
CA ALA A 129 9.10 13.01 -12.08
C ALA A 129 8.78 13.03 -13.60
N THR A 130 9.00 11.92 -14.31
CA THR A 130 8.72 11.82 -15.76
C THR A 130 7.21 11.78 -16.09
N ASN A 131 6.33 11.58 -15.11
CA ASN A 131 4.87 11.61 -15.29
C ASN A 131 4.35 10.60 -16.34
N HIS A 132 4.83 9.35 -16.28
CA HIS A 132 4.33 8.29 -17.14
C HIS A 132 2.85 7.99 -16.84
N SER A 133 2.07 7.75 -17.90
CA SER A 133 0.70 7.28 -17.78
C SER A 133 0.66 5.80 -17.35
N ILE A 134 -0.30 5.47 -16.49
CA ILE A 134 -0.68 4.08 -16.20
C ILE A 134 -2.07 3.87 -16.79
N ARG A 135 -2.21 2.89 -17.68
CA ARG A 135 -3.41 2.74 -18.50
C ARG A 135 -3.88 1.30 -18.53
N ARG A 136 -5.16 1.07 -18.19
CA ARG A 136 -5.77 -0.24 -18.36
C ARG A 136 -5.93 -0.55 -19.85
N ARG A 137 -5.58 -1.77 -20.26
CA ARG A 137 -5.79 -2.24 -21.62
C ARG A 137 -7.23 -2.77 -21.75
N PRO A 138 -7.93 -2.46 -22.86
CA PRO A 138 -9.30 -2.93 -23.11
C PRO A 138 -9.30 -4.38 -23.63
N VAL A 139 -8.65 -5.30 -22.90
CA VAL A 139 -8.57 -6.72 -23.26
C VAL A 139 -9.46 -7.51 -22.31
N ARG A 140 -10.18 -8.49 -22.84
CA ARG A 140 -11.00 -9.43 -22.06
C ARG A 140 -10.13 -10.55 -21.49
N GLU A 141 -9.27 -10.22 -20.56
CA GLU A 141 -8.49 -11.20 -19.78
C GLU A 141 -9.12 -11.43 -18.40
N ALA A 142 -8.86 -12.59 -17.80
CA ALA A 142 -9.33 -12.90 -16.45
C ALA A 142 -8.69 -11.99 -15.40
N VAL A 143 -7.45 -11.56 -15.63
CA VAL A 143 -6.74 -10.55 -14.83
C VAL A 143 -6.47 -9.34 -15.73
N PRO A 144 -6.84 -8.10 -15.33
CA PRO A 144 -6.60 -6.93 -16.15
C PRO A 144 -5.11 -6.70 -16.45
N LEU A 145 -4.83 -6.16 -17.63
CA LEU A 145 -3.52 -5.68 -18.03
C LEU A 145 -3.44 -4.16 -17.93
N TYR A 146 -2.35 -3.67 -17.34
CA TYR A 146 -2.01 -2.26 -17.26
C TYR A 146 -0.71 -1.99 -18.01
N ARG A 147 -0.67 -0.92 -18.80
CA ARG A 147 0.52 -0.42 -19.46
C ARG A 147 1.11 0.72 -18.64
N LEU A 148 2.42 0.65 -18.36
CA LEU A 148 3.21 1.73 -17.76
C LEU A 148 4.54 1.82 -18.54
N GLY A 149 4.74 2.94 -19.23
CA GLY A 149 5.79 3.05 -20.25
C GLY A 149 5.56 2.04 -21.38
N ASP A 150 6.63 1.35 -21.78
CA ASP A 150 6.58 0.33 -22.84
C ASP A 150 6.32 -1.09 -22.31
N THR A 151 6.01 -1.24 -21.02
CA THR A 151 5.82 -2.53 -20.36
C THR A 151 4.38 -2.73 -19.92
N GLU A 152 3.89 -3.95 -20.03
CA GLU A 152 2.57 -4.37 -19.58
C GLU A 152 2.67 -5.23 -18.32
N TYR A 153 1.72 -5.03 -17.40
CA TYR A 153 1.69 -5.62 -16.07
C TYR A 153 0.31 -6.22 -15.82
N GLN A 154 0.25 -7.47 -15.35
CA GLN A 154 -0.99 -8.05 -14.83
C GLN A 154 -1.25 -7.51 -13.42
N SER A 155 -2.40 -6.86 -13.24
CA SER A 155 -2.80 -6.26 -11.97
C SER A 155 -4.30 -6.09 -11.90
N HIS A 156 -4.87 -6.23 -10.70
CA HIS A 156 -6.32 -6.11 -10.50
C HIS A 156 -6.85 -4.67 -10.61
N GLY A 157 -5.98 -3.66 -10.45
CA GLY A 157 -6.39 -2.26 -10.44
C GLY A 157 -7.38 -1.89 -9.31
N PRO A 158 -7.93 -0.67 -9.33
CA PRO A 158 -7.50 0.44 -10.19
C PRO A 158 -6.08 0.92 -9.84
N HIS A 159 -5.52 1.73 -10.71
CA HIS A 159 -4.22 2.38 -10.54
C HIS A 159 -4.33 3.90 -10.67
N VAL A 160 -3.39 4.62 -10.04
CA VAL A 160 -3.26 6.07 -10.26
C VAL A 160 -3.12 6.39 -11.76
N PRO A 161 -3.65 7.53 -12.23
CA PRO A 161 -3.59 7.87 -13.65
C PRO A 161 -2.16 8.11 -14.14
N THR A 162 -1.26 8.60 -13.29
CA THR A 162 0.14 8.86 -13.68
C THR A 162 1.13 8.68 -12.54
N THR A 163 2.40 8.45 -12.87
CA THR A 163 3.48 8.30 -11.86
C THR A 163 3.74 9.58 -11.07
N LYS A 164 3.35 10.75 -11.58
CA LYS A 164 3.52 12.04 -10.88
C LYS A 164 2.77 12.13 -9.55
N VAL A 165 1.72 11.32 -9.38
CA VAL A 165 0.98 11.24 -8.10
C VAL A 165 1.79 10.53 -7.02
N LEU A 166 2.75 9.67 -7.41
CA LEU A 166 3.55 8.84 -6.51
C LEU A 166 4.78 9.62 -6.01
N GLN A 167 4.59 10.54 -5.06
CA GLN A 167 5.69 11.42 -4.61
C GLN A 167 6.30 11.00 -3.27
N ALA A 168 5.52 10.39 -2.38
CA ALA A 168 5.96 10.06 -1.03
C ALA A 168 6.07 8.55 -0.84
N PHE A 169 7.20 7.99 -1.24
CA PHE A 169 7.52 6.57 -1.05
C PHE A 169 8.94 6.38 -0.53
N ALA A 170 9.23 5.18 -0.02
CA ALA A 170 10.57 4.74 0.34
C ALA A 170 10.69 3.22 0.23
N LEU A 171 11.87 2.71 -0.12
CA LEU A 171 12.21 1.29 -0.04
C LEU A 171 12.90 1.00 1.28
N ASP A 172 12.65 -0.17 1.86
CA ASP A 172 13.13 -0.50 3.21
C ASP A 172 13.90 -1.81 3.30
N HIS A 173 13.52 -2.84 2.54
CA HIS A 173 14.03 -4.19 2.73
C HIS A 173 14.00 -5.02 1.46
N ILE A 174 14.95 -5.95 1.36
CA ILE A 174 14.93 -7.05 0.38
C ILE A 174 14.94 -8.36 1.15
N SER A 175 13.96 -9.24 0.91
CA SER A 175 13.93 -10.60 1.46
C SER A 175 14.14 -11.63 0.38
N GLY A 176 14.74 -12.77 0.72
CA GLY A 176 14.94 -13.90 -0.19
C GLY A 176 16.28 -13.83 -0.93
N THR A 177 16.58 -14.88 -1.71
CA THR A 177 17.85 -15.04 -2.43
C THR A 177 17.65 -15.14 -3.94
N VAL A 178 17.02 -16.21 -4.41
CA VAL A 178 16.70 -16.41 -5.83
C VAL A 178 15.38 -15.77 -6.19
N GLN A 179 14.35 -16.02 -5.38
CA GLN A 179 13.09 -15.29 -5.39
C GLN A 179 13.17 -14.21 -4.33
N GLN A 180 13.27 -12.95 -4.77
CA GLN A 180 13.42 -11.80 -3.90
C GLN A 180 12.17 -10.94 -3.91
N ARG A 181 11.75 -10.49 -2.73
CA ARG A 181 10.75 -9.44 -2.58
C ARG A 181 11.45 -8.18 -2.14
N ILE A 182 11.22 -7.09 -2.88
CA ILE A 182 11.64 -5.75 -2.49
C ILE A 182 10.41 -5.07 -1.90
N TYR A 183 10.55 -4.58 -0.67
CA TYR A 183 9.47 -3.92 0.08
C TYR A 183 9.70 -2.42 0.09
N GLY A 184 8.58 -1.70 0.16
CA GLY A 184 8.57 -0.26 0.33
C GLY A 184 7.25 0.22 0.91
N THR A 185 7.21 1.51 1.24
CA THR A 185 6.02 2.20 1.73
C THR A 185 5.63 3.33 0.78
N CYS A 186 4.34 3.68 0.74
CA CYS A 186 3.83 4.82 0.00
C CYS A 186 2.70 5.50 0.78
N TRP A 187 2.73 6.83 0.77
CA TRP A 187 1.85 7.72 1.52
C TRP A 187 1.29 8.82 0.63
N SER A 188 0.23 9.50 1.09
CA SER A 188 -0.40 10.58 0.33
C SER A 188 0.48 11.84 0.27
N SER A 189 1.40 12.00 1.23
CA SER A 189 2.25 13.18 1.35
C SER A 189 3.60 12.87 2.00
N HIS A 190 4.59 13.73 1.75
CA HIS A 190 5.89 13.64 2.42
C HIS A 190 5.80 13.79 3.94
N GLN A 191 4.83 14.56 4.43
CA GLN A 191 4.59 14.72 5.87
C GLN A 191 4.15 13.40 6.50
N GLU A 192 3.23 12.68 5.87
CA GLU A 192 2.81 11.34 6.34
C GLU A 192 3.97 10.34 6.30
N LEU A 193 4.76 10.35 5.22
CA LEU A 193 5.96 9.51 5.14
C LEU A 193 6.97 9.83 6.26
N GLN A 194 7.18 11.11 6.57
CA GLN A 194 8.05 11.53 7.68
C GLN A 194 7.49 11.09 9.04
N HIS A 195 6.19 11.26 9.26
CA HIS A 195 5.52 10.78 10.47
C HIS A 195 5.66 9.26 10.61
N TRP A 196 5.45 8.52 9.53
CA TRP A 196 5.66 7.07 9.52
C TRP A 196 7.12 6.71 9.81
N ARG A 197 8.12 7.46 9.35
CA ARG A 197 9.54 7.17 9.62
C ARG A 197 9.95 7.33 11.09
N VAL A 198 9.14 8.00 11.92
CA VAL A 198 9.40 8.11 13.37
C VAL A 198 9.49 6.71 13.99
N PRO A 199 10.50 6.43 14.85
CA PRO A 199 10.66 5.13 15.48
C PRO A 199 9.38 4.65 16.20
N PRO A 200 8.86 3.46 15.86
CA PRO A 200 7.70 2.92 16.55
C PRO A 200 8.07 2.43 17.95
N HIS A 201 7.06 2.41 18.83
CA HIS A 201 7.13 1.87 20.18
C HIS A 201 6.79 0.38 20.18
N VAL A 202 5.94 -0.01 19.23
CA VAL A 202 5.46 -1.38 19.06
C VAL A 202 5.65 -1.80 17.61
N VAL A 203 6.22 -2.97 17.40
CA VAL A 203 6.17 -3.64 16.10
C VAL A 203 5.30 -4.88 16.20
N VAL A 204 4.24 -4.92 15.39
CA VAL A 204 3.37 -6.08 15.23
C VAL A 204 4.00 -6.99 14.18
N VAL A 205 4.44 -8.18 14.57
CA VAL A 205 5.12 -9.15 13.72
C VAL A 205 4.15 -10.25 13.35
N SER A 206 3.85 -10.38 12.05
CA SER A 206 3.10 -11.54 11.55
C SER A 206 4.00 -12.78 11.49
N MET A 207 3.43 -13.97 11.71
CA MET A 207 4.20 -15.22 11.50
C MET A 207 4.34 -15.58 10.02
N ASP A 208 3.31 -15.29 9.21
CA ASP A 208 3.20 -15.61 7.79
C ASP A 208 2.30 -14.59 7.05
N ASP A 209 2.33 -14.59 5.73
CA ASP A 209 1.49 -13.75 4.85
C ASP A 209 -0.01 -13.95 5.15
N ARG A 210 -0.44 -15.14 5.57
CA ARG A 210 -1.85 -15.43 5.92
C ARG A 210 -2.38 -14.60 7.09
N GLN A 211 -1.49 -14.12 7.96
CA GLN A 211 -1.84 -13.29 9.12
C GLN A 211 -1.72 -11.79 8.83
N ALA A 212 -1.34 -11.39 7.62
CA ALA A 212 -1.02 -10.00 7.31
C ALA A 212 -2.20 -9.04 7.59
N THR A 213 -3.41 -9.40 7.18
CA THR A 213 -4.62 -8.60 7.42
C THR A 213 -4.90 -8.43 8.92
N TYR A 214 -4.78 -9.49 9.72
CA TYR A 214 -5.01 -9.41 11.15
C TYR A 214 -3.91 -8.59 11.85
N ALA A 215 -2.64 -8.78 11.48
CA ALA A 215 -1.53 -7.98 12.00
C ALA A 215 -1.68 -6.49 11.67
N GLN A 216 -2.19 -6.16 10.48
CA GLN A 216 -2.51 -4.79 10.11
C GLN A 216 -3.68 -4.22 10.95
N ALA A 217 -4.76 -4.98 11.14
CA ALA A 217 -5.90 -4.56 11.97
C ALA A 217 -5.49 -4.32 13.44
N VAL A 218 -4.62 -5.16 14.00
CA VAL A 218 -4.03 -4.96 15.34
C VAL A 218 -3.19 -3.68 15.37
N THR A 219 -2.39 -3.44 14.34
CA THR A 219 -1.56 -2.22 14.22
C THR A 219 -2.42 -0.96 14.18
N GLU A 220 -3.52 -0.98 13.43
CA GLU A 220 -4.47 0.13 13.36
C GLU A 220 -5.18 0.36 14.70
N SER A 221 -5.58 -0.71 15.40
CA SER A 221 -6.18 -0.63 16.73
C SER A 221 -5.23 0.04 17.74
N LEU A 222 -3.94 -0.29 17.69
CA LEU A 222 -2.90 0.35 18.51
C LEU A 222 -2.75 1.83 18.18
N ARG A 223 -2.71 2.18 16.88
CA ARG A 223 -2.60 3.57 16.42
C ARG A 223 -3.80 4.42 16.84
N GLN A 224 -5.02 3.86 16.80
CA GLN A 224 -6.24 4.53 17.26
C GLN A 224 -6.19 4.86 18.76
N LYS A 225 -5.44 4.08 19.56
CA LYS A 225 -5.18 4.38 20.99
C LYS A 225 -3.97 5.30 21.20
N GLY A 226 -3.40 5.87 20.15
CA GLY A 226 -2.26 6.78 20.21
C GLY A 226 -0.89 6.10 20.33
N VAL A 227 -0.83 4.77 20.20
CA VAL A 227 0.44 4.04 20.25
C VAL A 227 1.13 4.15 18.88
N ARG A 228 2.42 4.53 18.89
CA ARG A 228 3.25 4.51 17.67
C ARG A 228 3.56 3.07 17.28
N ALA A 229 2.70 2.46 16.47
CA ALA A 229 2.85 1.06 16.05
C ALA A 229 3.16 0.93 14.55
N LYS A 230 3.88 -0.14 14.17
CA LYS A 230 4.07 -0.58 12.77
C LYS A 230 3.89 -2.08 12.64
N ALA A 231 3.45 -2.53 11.47
CA ALA A 231 3.42 -3.95 11.13
C ALA A 231 4.71 -4.34 10.38
N ASP A 232 5.32 -5.47 10.78
CA ASP A 232 6.30 -6.17 9.97
C ASP A 232 5.65 -7.38 9.30
N LEU A 233 5.27 -7.16 8.04
CA LEU A 233 4.56 -8.12 7.21
C LEU A 233 5.50 -8.83 6.22
N ARG A 234 6.82 -8.69 6.38
CA ARG A 234 7.79 -9.31 5.48
C ARG A 234 7.67 -10.83 5.54
N ASN A 235 7.77 -11.47 4.38
CA ASN A 235 7.82 -12.93 4.25
C ASN A 235 9.21 -13.46 4.66
N GLU A 236 9.45 -13.42 5.96
CA GLU A 236 10.69 -13.85 6.61
C GLU A 236 10.38 -14.63 7.87
N LYS A 237 11.34 -15.44 8.32
CA LYS A 237 11.21 -16.22 9.56
C LYS A 237 10.94 -15.29 10.74
N VAL A 238 9.86 -15.56 11.49
CA VAL A 238 9.47 -14.75 12.66
C VAL A 238 10.60 -14.51 13.67
N ARG A 239 11.48 -15.50 13.90
CA ARG A 239 12.66 -15.35 14.79
C ARG A 239 13.63 -14.27 14.30
N TYR A 240 13.80 -14.15 12.99
CA TYR A 240 14.64 -13.12 12.39
C TYR A 240 14.02 -11.73 12.61
N LYS A 241 12.73 -11.59 12.31
CA LYS A 241 11.95 -10.35 12.54
C LYS A 241 12.02 -9.91 14.00
N ILE A 242 11.76 -10.83 14.94
CA ILE A 242 11.83 -10.56 16.38
C ILE A 242 13.24 -10.08 16.78
N ARG A 243 14.29 -10.79 16.36
CA ARG A 243 15.69 -10.43 16.70
C ARG A 243 16.08 -9.05 16.17
N GLN A 244 15.61 -8.69 14.98
CA GLN A 244 15.88 -7.39 14.38
C GLN A 244 15.18 -6.28 15.18
N HIS A 245 13.88 -6.42 15.42
CA HIS A 245 13.09 -5.38 16.09
C HIS A 245 13.34 -5.27 17.59
N SER A 246 13.74 -6.34 18.27
CA SER A 246 14.12 -6.28 19.70
C SER A 246 15.34 -5.38 19.95
N GLN A 247 16.06 -4.97 18.91
CA GLN A 247 17.16 -4.01 19.02
C GLN A 247 16.71 -2.56 18.90
N THR A 248 15.53 -2.32 18.33
CA THR A 248 15.08 -0.99 17.90
C THR A 248 13.81 -0.52 18.59
N VAL A 249 12.96 -1.43 19.09
CA VAL A 249 11.67 -1.08 19.70
C VAL A 249 11.49 -1.68 21.09
N PRO A 250 10.82 -0.97 22.01
CA PRO A 250 10.52 -1.48 23.36
C PRO A 250 9.70 -2.76 23.40
N TYR A 251 8.70 -2.87 22.51
CA TYR A 251 7.73 -3.97 22.53
C TYR A 251 7.50 -4.57 21.16
N LEU A 252 7.27 -5.88 21.15
CA LEU A 252 6.85 -6.64 19.99
C LEU A 252 5.51 -7.31 20.28
N VAL A 253 4.62 -7.29 19.31
CA VAL A 253 3.33 -7.97 19.33
C VAL A 253 3.36 -9.05 18.27
N VAL A 254 3.37 -10.31 18.66
CA VAL A 254 3.46 -11.43 17.73
C VAL A 254 2.07 -11.96 17.42
N VAL A 255 1.80 -12.15 16.13
CA VAL A 255 0.53 -12.65 15.60
C VAL A 255 0.78 -13.92 14.78
N GLY A 256 0.24 -15.04 15.26
CA GLY A 256 0.13 -16.29 14.51
C GLY A 256 -1.31 -16.67 14.21
N GLU A 257 -1.48 -17.90 13.70
CA GLU A 257 -2.79 -18.47 13.40
C GLU A 257 -3.70 -18.58 14.64
N LYS A 258 -3.12 -18.94 15.80
CA LYS A 258 -3.87 -19.06 17.06
C LYS A 258 -4.36 -17.69 17.55
N GLU A 259 -3.49 -16.69 17.50
CA GLU A 259 -3.80 -15.30 17.83
C GLU A 259 -4.93 -14.76 16.96
N GLN A 260 -4.84 -14.95 15.64
CA GLN A 260 -5.88 -14.54 14.70
C GLN A 260 -7.21 -15.26 14.96
N ALA A 261 -7.20 -16.58 15.11
CA ALA A 261 -8.41 -17.36 15.35
C ALA A 261 -9.09 -17.04 16.69
N GLY A 262 -8.29 -16.66 17.70
CA GLY A 262 -8.78 -16.37 19.04
C GLY A 262 -9.01 -14.89 19.35
N GLY A 263 -8.73 -13.97 18.42
CA GLY A 263 -8.89 -12.53 18.66
C GLY A 263 -7.95 -11.98 19.76
N PHE A 264 -6.74 -12.55 19.88
CA PHE A 264 -5.75 -12.12 20.86
C PHE A 264 -4.38 -11.90 20.21
N VAL A 265 -3.42 -11.42 20.99
CA VAL A 265 -2.02 -11.22 20.58
C VAL A 265 -1.06 -11.71 21.66
N SER A 266 0.18 -12.01 21.29
CA SER A 266 1.25 -12.34 22.22
C SER A 266 2.22 -11.16 22.35
N VAL A 267 2.34 -10.58 23.55
CA VAL A 267 3.11 -9.35 23.77
C VAL A 267 4.44 -9.64 24.46
N ARG A 268 5.52 -9.04 23.96
CA ARG A 268 6.88 -9.28 24.45
C ARG A 268 7.68 -7.99 24.55
N SER A 269 8.59 -7.92 25.52
CA SER A 269 9.57 -6.84 25.60
C SER A 269 10.75 -7.08 24.66
N ARG A 270 11.53 -6.02 24.43
CA ARG A 270 12.82 -6.08 23.73
C ARG A 270 13.87 -6.95 24.43
N THR A 271 13.76 -7.16 25.75
CA THR A 271 14.68 -8.02 26.53
C THR A 271 14.27 -9.49 26.50
N GLY A 272 13.14 -9.81 25.86
CA GLY A 272 12.63 -11.16 25.71
C GLY A 272 11.62 -11.58 26.77
N GLU A 273 11.32 -10.71 27.74
CA GLU A 273 10.24 -10.89 28.70
C GLU A 273 8.92 -11.11 27.95
N ASP A 274 8.18 -12.14 28.37
CA ASP A 274 6.93 -12.54 27.77
C ASP A 274 5.79 -12.09 28.69
N PHE A 275 4.96 -11.16 28.21
CA PHE A 275 3.78 -10.68 28.93
C PHE A 275 2.54 -11.54 28.65
N GLY A 276 2.71 -12.61 27.87
CA GLY A 276 1.69 -13.60 27.59
C GLY A 276 0.69 -13.14 26.52
N ARG A 277 -0.45 -13.85 26.53
CA ARG A 277 -1.55 -13.63 25.59
C ARG A 277 -2.53 -12.62 26.15
N MET A 278 -2.89 -11.63 25.35
CA MET A 278 -3.84 -10.58 25.70
C MET A 278 -4.86 -10.43 24.58
N ALA A 279 -6.14 -10.23 24.91
CA ALA A 279 -7.12 -9.75 23.93
C ALA A 279 -6.60 -8.46 23.28
N VAL A 280 -6.94 -8.22 22.01
CA VAL A 280 -6.41 -7.07 21.26
C VAL A 280 -6.69 -5.76 21.99
N GLU A 281 -7.90 -5.59 22.52
CA GLU A 281 -8.31 -4.40 23.26
C GLU A 281 -7.47 -4.21 24.53
N ALA A 282 -7.27 -5.30 25.30
CA ALA A 282 -6.47 -5.27 26.52
C ALA A 282 -5.00 -4.95 26.25
N ALA A 283 -4.44 -5.48 25.15
CA ALA A 283 -3.09 -5.15 24.72
C ALA A 283 -2.97 -3.66 24.34
N CYS A 284 -3.97 -3.12 23.63
CA CYS A 284 -3.98 -1.71 23.26
C CYS A 284 -4.06 -0.80 24.48
N GLU A 285 -4.93 -1.10 25.45
CA GLU A 285 -5.04 -0.35 26.71
C GLU A 285 -3.76 -0.41 27.55
N TRP A 286 -3.09 -1.56 27.57
CA TRP A 286 -1.85 -1.73 28.32
C TRP A 286 -0.69 -0.95 27.69
N LEU A 287 -0.53 -1.05 26.37
CA LEU A 287 0.52 -0.36 25.61
C LEU A 287 0.31 1.16 25.52
N SER A 288 -0.93 1.65 25.72
CA SER A 288 -1.24 3.07 25.72
C SER A 288 -1.04 3.77 27.08
N ARG A 289 -0.54 3.08 28.11
CA ARG A 289 -0.39 3.68 29.45
C ARG A 289 0.76 4.70 29.49
N PRO A 290 0.63 5.78 30.29
CA PRO A 290 1.73 6.71 30.55
C PRO A 290 2.96 5.95 31.07
N GLY A 291 4.11 6.13 30.43
CA GLY A 291 5.35 5.40 30.72
C GLY A 291 5.65 4.23 29.77
N MET A 292 4.69 3.85 28.92
CA MET A 292 4.87 2.84 27.85
C MET A 292 4.97 3.47 26.44
N ILE A 293 4.53 4.73 26.28
CA ILE A 293 4.56 5.55 25.04
C ILE A 293 5.72 6.53 25.05
#